data_AF-A0A962IJG8-F1
#
_entry.id   AF-A0A962IJG8-F1
#
_cell.length_a   1.000
_cell.length_b   1.000
_cell.length_c   1.000
_cell.angle_alpha   90.00
_cell.angle_beta   90.00
_cell.angle_gamma   90.00
#
_symmetry.space_group_name_H-M   'P 1'
#
loop_
_entity.id
_entity.type
_entity.pdbx_description
1 polymer ?
#
loop_
_entity_poly.entity_id
_entity_poly.type
_entity_poly.pdbx_seq_one_letter_code
_entity_poly.pdbx_strand_id
1 'polypeptide(L)' 'RVEALMVSAEDDHLPVPGYLIEGHGLYAWGRDISEAMRHLEAIEFMIGCELDMRRLGA' A
#
# COMPACT_ATOMS: atom_id res chain seq x y z
N ARG A 1 -6.70 9.61 11.34
CA ARG A 1 -7.91 9.47 10.50
C ARG A 1 -7.44 8.86 9.19
N VAL A 2 -7.60 7.55 9.04
CA VAL A 2 -7.21 6.84 7.81
C VAL A 2 -8.45 6.84 6.93
N GLU A 3 -8.48 7.68 5.91
CA GLU A 3 -9.53 7.66 4.88
C GLU A 3 -8.98 6.90 3.68
N ALA A 4 -9.30 5.61 3.61
CA ALA A 4 -9.11 4.83 2.40
C ALA A 4 -10.36 4.98 1.56
N LEU A 5 -10.34 5.94 0.63
CA LEU A 5 -11.38 6.01 -0.40
C LEU A 5 -11.13 4.87 -1.38
N MET A 6 -12.07 3.93 -1.45
CA MET A 6 -12.23 3.08 -2.63
C MET A 6 -12.72 4.01 -3.75
N VAL A 7 -11.78 4.57 -4.50
CA VAL A 7 -12.06 5.55 -5.56
C VAL A 7 -12.79 4.85 -6.72
N SER A 8 -14.02 5.28 -6.96
CA SER A 8 -14.75 4.99 -8.20
C SER A 8 -13.98 5.62 -9.38
N ALA A 9 -14.00 5.00 -10.56
CA ALA A 9 -13.19 5.37 -11.73
C ALA A 9 -13.39 6.81 -12.29
N GLU A 10 -14.18 7.65 -11.62
CA GLU A 10 -14.57 9.01 -12.05
C GLU A 10 -13.82 10.13 -11.31
N ASP A 11 -13.07 9.84 -10.25
CA ASP A 11 -12.25 10.84 -9.55
C ASP A 11 -10.84 10.89 -10.15
N ASP A 12 -10.33 12.10 -10.39
CA ASP A 12 -9.03 12.44 -10.98
C ASP A 12 -7.82 12.08 -10.07
N HIS A 13 -8.03 11.19 -9.10
CA HIS A 13 -7.03 10.72 -8.16
C HIS A 13 -6.50 9.35 -8.56
N LEU A 14 -5.17 9.19 -8.55
CA LEU A 14 -4.56 7.87 -8.71
C LEU A 14 -5.10 6.92 -7.62
N PRO A 15 -5.50 5.69 -7.99
CA PRO A 15 -6.00 4.73 -7.02
C PRO A 15 -4.90 4.41 -6.00
N VAL A 16 -5.22 4.60 -4.72
CA VAL A 16 -4.34 4.22 -3.60
C VAL A 16 -4.52 2.71 -3.36
N PRO A 17 -3.44 1.89 -3.39
CA PRO A 17 -3.57 0.43 -3.32
C PRO A 17 -3.53 -0.15 -1.90
N GLY A 18 -3.23 0.67 -0.89
CA GLY A 18 -3.04 0.22 0.50
C GLY A 18 -2.77 1.34 1.49
N TYR A 19 -2.81 1.03 2.79
CA TYR A 19 -2.31 1.89 3.87
C TYR A 19 -1.60 1.09 4.96
N LEU A 20 -0.64 1.73 5.62
CA LEU A 20 0.10 1.18 6.77
C LEU A 20 -0.36 1.89 8.05
N ILE A 21 -0.76 1.11 9.06
CA ILE A 21 -1.13 1.63 10.38
C ILE A 21 -0.04 1.21 11.39
N GLU A 22 0.49 2.19 12.10
CA GLU A 22 1.47 1.97 13.16
C GLU A 22 0.93 0.98 14.22
N GLY A 23 1.73 -0.06 14.51
CA GLY A 23 1.38 -1.11 15.47
C GLY A 23 0.31 -2.10 15.02
N HIS A 24 -0.25 -1.98 13.80
CA HIS A 24 -1.31 -2.87 13.29
C HIS A 24 -0.89 -3.61 12.03
N GLY A 25 -0.25 -2.90 11.08
CA GLY A 25 0.25 -3.50 9.85
C GLY A 25 -0.35 -2.90 8.58
N LEU A 26 -0.12 -3.60 7.49
CA LEU A 26 -0.44 -3.20 6.12
C LEU A 26 -1.79 -3.77 5.70
N TYR A 27 -2.63 -2.91 5.12
CA TYR A 27 -3.87 -3.30 4.46
C TYR A 27 -3.79 -2.91 2.99
N ALA A 28 -4.20 -3.83 2.10
CA ALA A 28 -4.24 -3.63 0.66
C ALA A 28 -5.59 -4.09 0.10
N TRP A 29 -6.01 -3.48 -1.01
CA TRP A 29 -7.28 -3.81 -1.67
C TRP A 29 -7.15 -3.75 -3.18
N GLY A 30 -8.07 -4.41 -3.87
CA GLY A 30 -8.18 -4.46 -5.32
C GLY A 30 -9.58 -4.89 -5.73
N ARG A 31 -9.86 -4.88 -7.03
CA ARG A 31 -11.13 -5.32 -7.61
C ARG A 31 -11.39 -6.81 -7.36
N ASP A 32 -10.32 -7.58 -7.19
CA ASP A 32 -10.36 -8.98 -6.81
C ASP A 32 -9.20 -9.33 -5.86
N ILE A 33 -9.23 -10.55 -5.34
CA ILE A 33 -8.21 -11.03 -4.40
C ILE A 33 -6.82 -11.08 -5.04
N SER A 34 -6.71 -11.38 -6.34
CA SER A 34 -5.41 -11.43 -7.03
C SER A 34 -4.79 -10.04 -7.13
N GLU A 35 -5.61 -9.01 -7.38
CA GLU A 35 -5.16 -7.63 -7.38
C GLU A 35 -4.76 -7.14 -5.99
N ALA A 36 -5.56 -7.44 -4.96
CA ALA A 36 -5.21 -7.11 -3.58
C ALA A 36 -3.88 -7.76 -3.14
N MET A 37 -3.66 -9.03 -3.53
CA MET A 37 -2.41 -9.74 -3.25
C MET A 37 -1.21 -9.12 -3.98
N ARG A 38 -1.34 -8.76 -5.27
CA ARG A 38 -0.28 -8.06 -6.00
C ARG A 38 0.08 -6.72 -5.36
N HIS A 39 -0.92 -5.96 -4.91
CA HIS A 39 -0.70 -4.71 -4.19
C HIS A 39 0.02 -4.94 -2.87
N LEU A 40 -0.39 -5.96 -2.10
CA LEU A 40 0.25 -6.32 -0.84
C LEU A 40 1.74 -6.63 -1.05
N GLU A 41 2.04 -7.55 -1.97
CA GLU A 41 3.42 -7.98 -2.27
C GLU A 41 4.29 -6.78 -2.71
N ALA A 42 3.78 -5.92 -3.59
CA ALA A 42 4.52 -4.76 -4.08
C ALA A 42 4.83 -3.75 -2.95
N ILE A 43 3.85 -3.50 -2.08
CA ILE A 43 4.03 -2.57 -0.96
C ILE A 43 4.99 -3.15 0.08
N GLU A 44 4.87 -4.44 0.42
CA GLU A 44 5.81 -5.12 1.33
C GLU A 44 7.25 -5.05 0.81
N PHE A 45 7.44 -5.27 -0.49
CA PHE A 45 8.76 -5.14 -1.12
C PHE A 45 9.31 -3.71 -1.00
N MET A 46 8.51 -2.69 -1.34
CA MET A 46 8.95 -1.29 -1.23
C MET A 46 9.28 -0.89 0.21
N ILE A 47 8.48 -1.33 1.19
CA ILE A 47 8.78 -1.12 2.62
C ILE A 47 10.10 -1.81 2.99
N GLY A 48 10.33 -3.04 2.51
CA GLY A 48 11.59 -3.76 2.70
C GLY A 48 12.78 -2.95 2.19
N CYS A 49 12.71 -2.45 0.95
CA CYS A 49 13.76 -1.61 0.37
C CYS A 49 13.99 -0.33 1.18
N GLU A 50 12.94 0.36 1.60
CA GLU A 50 13.05 1.57 2.42
C GLU A 50 13.72 1.28 3.77
N LEU A 51 13.37 0.18 4.42
CA LEU A 51 14.01 -0.24 5.67
C LEU A 51 15.49 -0.57 5.46
N ASP A 52 15.83 -1.23 4.35
CA ASP A 52 17.22 -1.54 4.02
C ASP A 52 18.02 -0.27 3.69
N MET A 53 17.45 0.70 2.96
CA MET A 53 18.09 2.00 2.72
C MET A 53 18.39 2.73 4.04
N ARG A 54 17.43 2.74 4.97
CA ARG A 54 17.64 3.32 6.31
C ARG A 54 18.73 2.62 7.11
N ARG A 55 18.86 1.30 6.98
CA ARG A 55 19.94 0.51 7.63
C ARG A 55 21.30 0.81 7.03
N LEU A 56 21.35 1.10 5.73
CA LEU A 56 22.59 1.45 5.02
C LEU A 56 23.01 2.91 5.22
N GLY A 57 22.17 3.74 5.85
CA GLY A 57 22.46 5.16 6.11
C GLY A 57 22.40 6.03 4.85
N ALA A 58 21.63 5.59 3.84
CA ALA A 58 21.35 6.34 2.63
C ALA A 58 20.38 7.52 2.89
#